data_AF-A0A382F1K2-F1
#
_entry.id   AF-A0A382F1K2-F1
#
_cell.length_a   1.000
_cell.length_b   1.000
_cell.length_c   1.000
_cell.angle_alpha   90.00
_cell.angle_beta   90.00
_cell.angle_gamma   90.00
#
_symmetry.space_group_name_H-M   'P 1'
#
loop_
_entity.id
_entity.type
_entity.pdbx_description
1 polymer ?
#
loop_
_entity_poly.entity_id
_entity_poly.type
_entity_poly.pdbx_seq_one_letter_code
_entity_poly.pdbx_strand_id
1 'polypeptide(L)'
;MLKEDGDRWFGKAPPDLTLVTRRKNPEYVYQFLKSFYIDNASPTGVNNLIQDGTSMPHILWLLEEQMTAKDYNRFILDTVTFLEYVGEPVQQKRKSLGVWVISFLVLFLVFSYALYKDIWREVK
;
A
#
# COMPACT_ATOMS: atom_id res chain seq x y z
N MET A 1 -18.97 12.52 3.28
CA MET A 1 -19.27 12.93 1.89
C MET A 1 -20.01 11.79 1.24
N LEU A 2 -21.19 12.03 0.66
CA LEU A 2 -21.83 11.01 -0.17
C LEU A 2 -21.03 10.90 -1.48
N LYS A 3 -20.99 9.71 -2.11
CA LYS A 3 -20.25 9.53 -3.38
C LYS A 3 -20.68 10.55 -4.44
N GLU A 4 -21.98 10.86 -4.45
CA GLU A 4 -22.62 11.83 -5.35
C GLU A 4 -22.06 13.25 -5.20
N ASP A 5 -21.76 13.69 -3.96
CA ASP A 5 -21.13 15.00 -3.73
C ASP A 5 -19.71 15.01 -4.32
N GLY A 6 -19.00 13.89 -4.21
CA GLY A 6 -17.64 13.72 -4.73
C GLY A 6 -17.59 13.81 -6.25
N ASP A 7 -18.50 13.13 -6.93
CA ASP A 7 -18.65 13.21 -8.38
C ASP A 7 -18.98 14.64 -8.82
N ARG A 8 -19.85 15.33 -8.09
CA ARG A 8 -20.25 16.71 -8.40
C ARG A 8 -19.12 17.72 -8.25
N TRP A 9 -18.28 17.60 -7.22
CA TRP A 9 -17.26 18.60 -6.91
C TRP A 9 -15.90 18.32 -7.57
N PHE A 10 -15.52 17.05 -7.69
CA PHE A 10 -14.20 16.66 -8.17
C PHE A 10 -14.24 15.93 -9.52
N GLY A 11 -15.43 15.77 -10.13
CA GLY A 11 -15.62 15.01 -11.37
C GLY A 11 -15.51 13.49 -11.20
N LYS A 12 -14.96 13.03 -10.08
CA LYS A 12 -14.87 11.62 -9.70
C LYS A 12 -14.84 11.50 -8.18
N ALA A 13 -15.70 10.65 -7.64
CA ALA A 13 -15.77 10.38 -6.22
C ALA A 13 -14.40 9.92 -5.68
N PRO A 14 -13.91 10.53 -4.58
CA PRO A 14 -12.69 10.09 -3.93
C PRO A 14 -12.77 8.60 -3.52
N PRO A 15 -11.72 7.81 -3.75
CA PRO A 15 -11.71 6.40 -3.36
C PRO A 15 -11.65 6.25 -1.83
N ASP A 16 -12.18 5.13 -1.34
CA ASP A 16 -11.99 4.73 0.05
C ASP A 16 -10.52 4.35 0.32
N LEU A 17 -9.94 4.97 1.35
CA LEU A 17 -8.55 4.78 1.74
C LEU A 17 -8.33 3.57 2.65
N THR A 18 -9.39 2.96 3.20
CA THR A 18 -9.29 1.86 4.18
C THR A 18 -8.41 0.71 3.70
N LEU A 19 -8.41 0.42 2.39
CA LEU A 19 -7.65 -0.68 1.78
C LEU A 19 -6.75 -0.22 0.63
N VAL A 20 -6.43 1.08 0.54
CA VAL A 20 -5.70 1.63 -0.61
C VAL A 20 -4.28 1.08 -0.70
N THR A 21 -3.58 1.00 0.44
CA THR A 21 -2.22 0.48 0.55
C THR A 21 -2.14 -1.00 0.16
N ARG A 22 -3.15 -1.79 0.52
CA ARG A 22 -3.28 -3.19 0.09
C ARG A 22 -3.57 -3.32 -1.41
N ARG A 23 -4.35 -2.40 -1.99
CA ARG A 23 -4.73 -2.44 -3.41
C ARG A 23 -3.61 -1.98 -4.34
N LYS A 24 -2.84 -0.98 -3.92
CA LYS A 24 -1.88 -0.26 -4.79
C LYS A 24 -0.42 -0.32 -4.35
N ASN A 25 -0.10 -0.92 -3.20
CA ASN A 25 1.19 -0.86 -2.49
C ASN A 25 1.38 0.47 -1.72
N PRO A 26 1.88 0.46 -0.47
CA PRO A 26 2.27 1.67 0.26
C PRO A 26 3.18 2.61 -0.53
N GLU A 27 4.16 2.07 -1.26
CA GLU A 27 5.12 2.88 -2.03
C GLU A 27 4.43 3.70 -3.13
N TYR A 28 3.43 3.12 -3.80
CA TYR A 28 2.63 3.85 -4.79
C TYR A 28 1.95 5.07 -4.14
N VAL A 29 1.37 4.89 -2.94
CA VAL A 29 0.66 5.97 -2.24
C VAL A 29 1.65 7.07 -1.82
N TYR A 30 2.84 6.69 -1.34
CA TYR A 30 3.90 7.63 -1.01
C TYR A 30 4.34 8.44 -2.22
N GLN A 31 4.68 7.78 -3.34
CA GLN A 31 5.12 8.45 -4.56
C GLN A 31 4.00 9.30 -5.16
N PHE A 32 2.76 8.83 -5.12
CA PHE A 32 1.60 9.59 -5.58
C PHE A 32 1.42 10.89 -4.78
N LEU A 33 1.48 10.84 -3.45
CA LEU A 33 1.34 12.05 -2.62
C LEU A 33 2.50 13.04 -2.80
N LYS A 34 3.68 12.55 -3.18
CA LYS A 34 4.89 13.36 -3.33
C LYS A 34 5.06 14.00 -4.72
N SER A 35 4.50 13.40 -5.77
CA SER A 35 4.86 13.71 -7.16
C SER A 35 3.89 14.64 -7.90
N PHE A 36 3.25 15.55 -7.15
CA PHE A 36 2.44 16.60 -7.76
C PHE A 36 3.32 17.68 -8.39
N TYR A 37 2.93 18.13 -9.57
CA TYR A 37 3.59 19.24 -10.28
C TYR A 37 2.56 20.18 -10.87
N ILE A 38 2.96 21.43 -11.12
CA ILE A 38 2.08 22.46 -11.68
C ILE A 38 1.80 22.14 -13.14
N ASP A 39 0.52 22.09 -13.49
CA ASP A 39 0.04 21.86 -14.85
C ASP A 39 -1.15 22.79 -15.13
N ASN A 40 -0.89 23.87 -15.87
CA ASN A 40 -1.90 24.87 -16.20
C ASN A 40 -2.99 24.34 -17.16
N ALA A 41 -2.77 23.18 -17.81
CA ALA A 41 -3.78 22.55 -18.63
C ALA A 41 -4.73 21.64 -17.81
N SER A 42 -4.36 21.29 -16.59
CA SER A 42 -5.18 20.47 -15.70
C SER A 42 -6.30 21.30 -15.05
N PRO A 43 -7.53 20.75 -14.90
CA PRO A 43 -8.64 21.43 -14.22
C PRO A 43 -8.33 21.85 -12.77
N THR A 44 -7.40 21.15 -12.10
CA THR A 44 -6.99 21.44 -10.71
C THR A 44 -5.75 22.32 -10.62
N GLY A 45 -5.16 22.73 -11.76
CA GLY A 45 -3.89 23.46 -11.84
C GLY A 45 -2.64 22.62 -11.54
N VAL A 46 -2.82 21.34 -11.23
CA VAL A 46 -1.74 20.40 -10.94
C VAL A 46 -2.01 19.05 -11.60
N ASN A 47 -0.95 18.28 -11.80
CA ASN A 47 -1.02 16.91 -12.29
C ASN A 47 0.00 16.05 -11.53
N ASN A 48 0.06 14.75 -11.81
CA ASN A 48 0.83 13.79 -11.03
C ASN A 48 1.61 12.81 -11.90
N LEU A 49 2.89 12.59 -11.58
CA LEU A 49 3.77 11.71 -12.37
C LEU A 49 3.45 10.21 -12.24
N ILE A 50 2.78 9.80 -11.16
CA ILE A 50 2.39 8.40 -10.92
C ILE A 50 1.01 8.10 -11.51
N GLN A 51 0.14 9.10 -11.58
CA GLN A 51 -1.21 8.96 -12.14
C GLN A 51 -1.60 10.21 -12.93
N ASP A 52 -1.35 10.16 -14.23
CA ASP A 52 -1.69 11.24 -15.17
C ASP A 52 -3.19 11.55 -15.18
N GLY A 53 -3.52 12.84 -15.29
CA GLY A 53 -4.90 13.31 -15.40
C GLY A 53 -5.70 13.07 -14.11
N THR A 54 -5.03 13.02 -12.96
CA THR A 54 -5.70 12.86 -11.68
C THR A 54 -6.62 14.05 -11.38
N SER A 55 -7.86 13.76 -10.98
CA SER A 55 -8.81 14.77 -10.53
C SER A 55 -8.54 15.21 -9.08
N MET A 56 -7.52 14.64 -8.44
CA MET A 56 -7.13 14.99 -7.07
C MET A 56 -6.24 16.25 -7.09
N PRO A 57 -6.62 17.32 -6.36
CA PRO A 57 -5.76 18.48 -6.19
C PRO A 57 -4.59 18.17 -5.24
N HIS A 58 -3.56 19.01 -5.28
CA HIS A 58 -2.43 18.89 -4.36
C HIS A 58 -2.79 19.43 -2.96
N ILE A 59 -3.39 18.56 -2.15
CA ILE A 59 -3.85 18.86 -0.79
C ILE A 59 -2.71 19.16 0.22
N LEU A 60 -1.48 18.71 -0.05
CA LEU A 60 -0.36 18.86 0.87
C LEU A 60 0.57 20.03 0.52
N TRP A 61 0.19 20.89 -0.45
CA TRP A 61 1.05 21.99 -0.92
C TRP A 61 1.55 22.86 0.25
N LEU A 62 0.68 23.11 1.23
CA LEU A 62 0.97 24.09 2.28
C LEU A 62 2.02 23.54 3.24
N LEU A 63 1.98 22.22 3.48
CA LEU A 63 2.97 21.55 4.29
C LEU A 63 4.31 21.45 3.54
N GLU A 64 4.27 21.26 2.23
CA GLU A 64 5.49 21.27 1.41
C GLU A 64 6.19 22.64 1.47
N GLU A 65 5.42 23.74 1.43
CA GLU A 65 5.97 25.11 1.53
C GLU A 65 6.49 25.45 2.93
N GLN A 66 5.85 24.93 3.98
CA GLN A 66 6.17 25.29 5.37
C GLN A 66 7.28 24.44 5.99
N MET A 67 7.54 23.23 5.47
CA MET A 67 8.46 22.27 6.07
C MET A 67 9.75 22.12 5.27
N THR A 68 10.80 21.61 5.91
CA THR A 68 11.97 21.17 5.14
C THR A 68 11.61 19.94 4.31
N ALA A 69 12.30 19.75 3.18
CA ALA A 69 12.07 18.57 2.33
C ALA A 69 12.17 17.25 3.11
N LYS A 70 13.05 17.17 4.12
CA LYS A 70 13.19 15.99 4.96
C LYS A 70 11.94 15.75 5.82
N ASP A 71 11.41 16.80 6.45
CA ASP A 71 10.26 16.69 7.34
C ASP A 71 8.97 16.44 6.55
N TYR A 72 8.84 17.05 5.36
CA TYR A 72 7.72 16.78 4.45
C TYR A 72 7.70 15.31 4.01
N ASN A 73 8.84 14.76 3.57
CA ASN A 73 8.93 13.34 3.22
C ASN A 73 8.58 12.44 4.40
N ARG A 74 9.01 12.80 5.63
CA ARG A 74 8.67 12.06 6.84
C ARG A 74 7.18 12.11 7.13
N PHE A 75 6.54 13.27 6.99
CA PHE A 75 5.09 13.42 7.18
C PHE A 75 4.29 12.55 6.20
N ILE A 76 4.67 12.51 4.93
CA ILE A 76 4.03 11.62 3.95
C ILE A 76 4.25 10.15 4.34
N LEU A 77 5.47 9.77 4.70
CA LEU A 77 5.77 8.40 5.15
C LEU A 77 4.94 8.00 6.37
N ASP A 78 4.81 8.87 7.36
CA ASP A 78 4.01 8.62 8.56
C ASP A 78 2.51 8.46 8.21
N THR A 79 2.01 9.28 7.27
CA THR A 79 0.64 9.16 6.76
C THR A 79 0.39 7.84 6.04
N VAL A 80 1.32 7.43 5.17
CA VAL A 80 1.23 6.15 4.44
C VAL A 80 1.34 4.97 5.39
N THR A 81 2.22 5.07 6.39
CA THR A 81 2.39 4.07 7.45
C THR A 81 1.10 3.92 8.26
N PHE A 82 0.44 5.02 8.59
CA PHE A 82 -0.88 5.00 9.23
C PHE A 82 -1.92 4.29 8.36
N LEU A 83 -1.99 4.59 7.05
CA LEU A 83 -2.90 3.91 6.12
C LEU A 83 -2.59 2.41 5.98
N GLU A 84 -1.32 2.02 6.02
CA GLU A 84 -0.91 0.61 6.03
C GLU A 84 -1.40 -0.08 7.31
N TYR A 85 -1.22 0.55 8.47
CA TYR A 85 -1.68 0.02 9.75
C TYR A 85 -3.21 -0.15 9.80
N VAL A 86 -3.98 0.84 9.33
CA VAL A 86 -5.45 0.75 9.29
C VAL A 86 -5.91 -0.34 8.31
N GLY A 87 -5.23 -0.51 7.19
CA GLY A 87 -5.54 -1.55 6.21
C GLY A 87 -5.13 -2.96 6.65
N GLU A 88 -4.10 -3.09 7.49
CA GLU A 88 -3.57 -4.37 7.97
C GLU A 88 -3.19 -4.38 9.47
N PRO A 89 -4.14 -4.21 10.41
CA PRO A 89 -3.82 -4.05 11.84
C PRO A 89 -3.18 -5.28 12.48
N VAL A 90 -3.35 -6.46 11.89
CA VAL A 90 -2.81 -7.75 12.37
C VAL A 90 -1.57 -8.23 11.60
N GLN A 91 -0.91 -7.36 10.85
CA GLN A 91 0.25 -7.72 10.00
C GLN A 91 1.39 -8.38 10.79
N GLN A 92 1.72 -7.87 11.98
CA GLN A 92 2.80 -8.40 12.82
C GLN A 92 2.51 -9.81 13.33
N LYS A 93 1.26 -10.05 13.80
CA LYS A 93 0.82 -11.38 14.24
C LYS A 93 0.86 -12.39 13.09
N ARG A 94 0.46 -11.98 11.89
CA ARG A 94 0.51 -12.82 10.68
C ARG A 94 1.94 -13.23 10.33
N LYS A 95 2.89 -12.28 10.39
CA LYS A 95 4.31 -12.54 10.09
C LYS A 95 4.94 -13.50 11.10
N SER A 96 4.72 -13.30 12.40
CA SER A 96 5.28 -14.17 13.43
C SER A 96 4.72 -15.59 13.40
N LEU A 97 3.40 -15.76 13.23
CA LEU A 97 2.77 -17.06 13.01
C LEU A 97 3.29 -17.74 11.75
N GLY A 98 3.46 -16.99 10.66
CA GLY A 98 3.97 -17.50 9.39
C GLY A 98 5.34 -18.17 9.52
N VAL A 99 6.27 -17.60 10.28
CA VAL A 99 7.60 -18.19 10.50
C VAL A 99 7.51 -19.56 11.18
N TRP A 100 6.63 -19.71 12.17
CA TRP A 100 6.41 -21.00 12.85
C TRP A 100 5.73 -22.02 11.95
N VAL A 101 4.72 -21.61 11.18
CA VAL A 101 4.02 -22.49 10.22
C VAL A 101 4.97 -22.99 9.15
N ILE A 102 5.79 -22.11 8.56
CA ILE A 102 6.75 -22.50 7.52
C ILE A 102 7.81 -23.45 8.09
N SER A 103 8.33 -23.17 9.28
CA SER A 103 9.28 -24.08 9.96
C SER A 103 8.68 -25.46 10.19
N PHE A 104 7.43 -25.53 10.66
CA PHE A 104 6.71 -26.79 10.85
C PHE A 104 6.51 -27.53 9.52
N LEU A 105 6.08 -26.84 8.46
CA LEU A 105 5.87 -27.44 7.15
C LEU A 105 7.16 -27.99 6.54
N VAL A 106 8.29 -27.29 6.69
CA VAL A 106 9.60 -27.78 6.22
C VAL A 106 10.01 -29.03 6.98
N LEU A 107 9.87 -29.03 8.31
CA LEU A 107 10.18 -30.20 9.14
C LEU A 107 9.29 -31.40 8.75
N PHE A 108 7.98 -31.17 8.65
CA PHE A 108 7.02 -32.19 8.26
C PHE A 108 7.28 -32.73 6.85
N LEU A 109 7.67 -31.87 5.91
CA LEU A 109 8.04 -32.27 4.54
C LEU A 109 9.22 -33.24 4.54
N VAL A 110 10.26 -33.00 5.37
CA VAL A 110 11.40 -33.91 5.51
C VAL A 110 10.95 -35.28 6.04
N PHE A 111 10.14 -35.30 7.10
CA PHE A 111 9.61 -36.55 7.67
C PHE A 111 8.71 -37.30 6.68
N SER A 112 7.79 -36.59 6.02
CA SER A 112 6.90 -37.16 5.02
C SER A 112 7.68 -37.74 3.83
N TYR A 113 8.73 -37.06 3.39
CA TYR A 113 9.58 -37.55 2.30
C TYR A 113 10.40 -38.77 2.70
N ALA A 114 10.95 -38.79 3.92
CA ALA A 114 11.67 -39.96 4.44
C ALA A 114 10.75 -41.19 4.52
N LEU A 115 9.52 -41.02 5.01
CA LEU A 115 8.52 -42.07 5.12
C LEU A 115 8.07 -42.56 3.73
N TYR A 116 7.85 -41.64 2.79
CA TYR A 116 7.58 -42.01 1.39
C TYR A 116 8.70 -42.87 0.81
N LYS A 117 9.96 -42.47 1.01
CA LYS A 117 11.13 -43.24 0.52
C LYS A 117 11.20 -44.65 1.11
N ASP A 118 10.84 -44.82 2.38
CA ASP A 118 10.89 -46.12 3.07
C ASP A 118 9.78 -47.07 2.58
N ILE A 119 8.53 -46.59 2.45
CA ILE A 119 7.40 -47.37 1.91
C ILE A 119 7.68 -47.87 0.50
N TRP A 120 8.23 -47.01 -0.35
CA TRP A 120 8.50 -47.34 -1.75
C TRP A 120 9.79 -48.15 -1.95
N ARG A 121 10.52 -48.46 -0.87
CA ARG A 121 11.71 -49.32 -0.95
C ARG A 121 11.38 -50.75 -1.33
N GLU A 122 10.21 -51.25 -0.96
CA GLU A 122 9.83 -52.67 -1.14
C GLU A 122 9.12 -52.92 -2.48
N VAL A 123 8.59 -51.87 -3.12
CA VAL A 123 7.85 -51.97 -4.38
C VAL A 123 8.78 -51.86 -5.60
N LYS A 124 10.03 -51.41 -5.42
CA LYS A 124 11.01 -51.19 -6.48
C LYS A 124 12.22 -52.09 -6.31
#